data_AF-A0A660Y3B3-F1
#
_entry.id   AF-A0A660Y3B3-F1
#
_cell.length_a   1.000
_cell.length_b   1.000
_cell.length_c   1.000
_cell.angle_alpha   90.00
_cell.angle_beta   90.00
_cell.angle_gamma   90.00
#
_symmetry.space_group_name_H-M   'P 1'
#
loop_
_entity.id
_entity.type
_entity.pdbx_description
1 polymer ?
#
loop_
_entity_poly.entity_id
_entity_poly.type
_entity_poly.pdbx_seq_one_letter_code
_entity_poly.pdbx_strand_id
1 'polypeptide(L)'
;MIKYGISFLVIFFLSLNALADDANSVRSRQIGDDWFGVDKLKHLSSSFMITTTAYYFQANVGNVSSLNSRRNAGMVTISLGLSKEMFDRKKPNGFFSWRDLTADVMGVGLALFFIQRVEG
;
A
#
# COMPACT_ATOMS: atom_id res chain seq x y z
N MET A 1 25.48 -5.63 -3.05
CA MET A 1 24.33 -4.73 -3.34
C MET A 1 23.18 -5.37 -4.14
N ILE A 2 23.33 -6.56 -4.74
CA ILE A 2 22.30 -7.18 -5.62
C ILE A 2 21.34 -8.15 -4.89
N LYS A 3 21.67 -8.60 -3.66
CA LYS A 3 20.93 -9.69 -2.98
C LYS A 3 19.52 -9.34 -2.49
N TYR A 4 19.21 -8.07 -2.26
CA TYR A 4 17.91 -7.64 -1.70
C TYR A 4 16.89 -7.20 -2.77
N GLY A 5 17.33 -6.96 -4.01
CA GLY A 5 16.43 -6.67 -5.12
C GLY A 5 15.54 -7.86 -5.49
N ILE A 6 16.05 -9.08 -5.31
CA ILE A 6 15.33 -10.32 -5.60
C ILE A 6 14.23 -10.55 -4.55
N SER A 7 14.49 -10.35 -3.26
CA SER A 7 13.46 -10.48 -2.22
C SER A 7 12.34 -9.45 -2.35
N PHE A 8 12.67 -8.19 -2.70
CA PHE A 8 11.66 -7.16 -3.00
C PHE A 8 10.83 -7.52 -4.24
N LEU A 9 11.47 -8.01 -5.31
CA LEU A 9 10.77 -8.49 -6.50
C LEU A 9 9.89 -9.72 -6.22
N VAL A 10 10.33 -10.65 -5.37
CA VAL A 10 9.54 -11.84 -4.99
C VAL A 10 8.32 -11.46 -4.16
N ILE A 11 8.45 -10.52 -3.21
CA ILE A 11 7.31 -10.00 -2.44
C ILE A 11 6.36 -9.23 -3.36
N PHE A 12 6.89 -8.39 -4.27
CA PHE A 12 6.11 -7.68 -5.28
C PHE A 12 5.36 -8.63 -6.24
N PHE A 13 6.01 -9.70 -6.70
CA PHE A 13 5.41 -10.72 -7.55
C PHE A 13 4.40 -11.61 -6.81
N LEU A 14 4.63 -11.95 -5.54
CA LEU A 14 3.64 -12.66 -4.70
C LEU A 14 2.39 -11.81 -4.46
N SER A 15 2.57 -10.49 -4.31
CA SER A 15 1.47 -9.51 -4.22
C SER A 15 0.69 -9.40 -5.53
N LEU A 16 1.38 -9.53 -6.68
CA LEU A 16 0.78 -9.53 -8.02
C LEU A 16 -0.05 -10.78 -8.34
N ASN A 17 0.28 -11.93 -7.78
CA ASN A 17 -0.48 -13.17 -8.02
C ASN A 17 -1.77 -13.26 -7.18
N ALA A 18 -1.80 -12.58 -6.03
CA ALA A 18 -3.02 -12.45 -5.21
C ALA A 18 -4.11 -11.59 -5.89
N LEU A 19 -3.82 -10.97 -7.04
CA LEU A 19 -4.73 -10.12 -7.81
C LEU A 19 -5.60 -10.88 -8.83
N ALA A 20 -5.43 -12.20 -8.97
CA ALA A 20 -6.29 -13.04 -9.80
C ALA A 20 -7.60 -13.37 -9.04
N ASP A 21 -8.51 -12.40 -8.98
CA ASP A 21 -9.79 -12.54 -8.28
C ASP A 21 -10.96 -12.75 -9.27
N ASP A 22 -11.85 -13.68 -8.93
CA ASP A 22 -13.05 -14.08 -9.70
C ASP A 22 -14.12 -12.97 -9.74
N ALA A 23 -14.87 -12.88 -10.85
CA ALA A 23 -15.91 -11.86 -11.09
C ALA A 23 -17.00 -11.76 -10.00
N ASN A 24 -17.31 -12.85 -9.29
CA ASN A 24 -18.28 -12.84 -8.19
C ASN A 24 -17.75 -12.11 -6.94
N SER A 25 -16.45 -12.21 -6.67
CA SER A 25 -15.80 -11.52 -5.55
C SER A 25 -15.85 -10.00 -5.71
N VAL A 26 -15.81 -9.54 -6.97
CA VAL A 26 -15.79 -8.12 -7.32
C VAL A 26 -17.15 -7.48 -7.11
N ARG A 27 -18.23 -8.14 -7.56
CA ARG A 27 -19.60 -7.68 -7.32
C ARG A 27 -19.93 -7.63 -5.82
N SER A 28 -19.46 -8.62 -5.06
CA SER A 28 -19.59 -8.62 -3.60
C SER A 28 -18.83 -7.46 -2.94
N ARG A 29 -17.61 -7.15 -3.42
CA ARG A 29 -16.86 -5.98 -2.95
C ARG A 29 -17.58 -4.68 -3.23
N GLN A 30 -18.17 -4.52 -4.40
CA GLN A 30 -18.91 -3.30 -4.76
C GLN A 30 -20.13 -3.07 -3.87
N ILE A 31 -20.90 -4.13 -3.58
CA ILE A 31 -22.11 -4.04 -2.75
C ILE A 31 -21.74 -3.87 -1.27
N GLY A 32 -20.57 -4.36 -0.84
CA GLY A 32 -20.06 -4.28 0.53
C GLY A 32 -18.94 -3.25 0.77
N ASP A 33 -18.76 -2.27 -0.13
CA ASP A 33 -17.71 -1.25 -0.03
C ASP A 33 -18.03 -0.21 1.05
N ASP A 34 -18.19 -0.61 2.31
CA ASP A 34 -18.53 0.29 3.39
C ASP A 34 -17.32 1.13 3.85
N TRP A 35 -17.57 2.39 4.21
CA TRP A 35 -16.55 3.29 4.76
C TRP A 35 -15.89 2.76 6.04
N PHE A 36 -16.61 1.93 6.80
CA PHE A 36 -16.15 1.36 8.07
C PHE A 36 -16.06 -0.16 8.03
N GLY A 37 -15.79 -0.73 6.85
CA GLY A 37 -15.58 -2.17 6.69
C GLY A 37 -14.20 -2.64 7.14
N VAL A 38 -14.09 -3.94 7.47
CA VAL A 38 -12.81 -4.62 7.74
C VAL A 38 -11.83 -4.47 6.56
N ASP A 39 -12.36 -4.36 5.35
CA ASP A 39 -11.59 -4.08 4.14
C ASP A 39 -10.80 -2.75 4.22
N LYS A 40 -11.40 -1.69 4.74
CA LYS A 40 -10.75 -0.39 4.94
C LYS A 40 -9.67 -0.45 6.01
N LEU A 41 -9.88 -1.26 7.05
CA LEU A 41 -8.85 -1.53 8.04
C LEU A 41 -7.64 -2.25 7.42
N LYS A 42 -7.87 -3.19 6.49
CA LYS A 42 -6.77 -3.84 5.76
C LYS A 42 -5.99 -2.84 4.92
N HIS A 43 -6.66 -1.98 4.16
CA HIS A 43 -6.03 -0.90 3.41
C HIS A 43 -5.18 0.03 4.28
N LEU A 44 -5.76 0.53 5.38
CA LEU A 44 -5.06 1.35 6.34
C LEU A 44 -3.83 0.64 6.94
N SER A 45 -3.99 -0.59 7.41
CA SER A 45 -2.91 -1.37 8.05
C SER A 45 -1.78 -1.73 7.09
N SER A 46 -2.11 -2.14 5.86
CA SER A 46 -1.13 -2.53 4.85
C SER A 46 -0.34 -1.32 4.37
N SER A 47 -1.02 -0.20 4.08
CA SER A 47 -0.38 1.06 3.73
C SER A 47 0.51 1.60 4.87
N PHE A 48 0.08 1.45 6.13
CA PHE A 48 0.92 1.76 7.28
C PHE A 48 2.20 0.92 7.28
N MET A 49 2.07 -0.41 7.20
CA MET A 49 3.20 -1.35 7.23
C MET A 49 4.17 -1.16 6.06
N ILE A 50 3.65 -0.93 4.84
CA ILE A 50 4.48 -0.69 3.65
C ILE A 50 5.26 0.62 3.84
N THR A 51 4.62 1.69 4.30
CA THR A 51 5.27 2.99 4.52
C THR A 51 6.36 2.89 5.58
N THR A 52 6.09 2.28 6.73
CA THR A 52 7.10 2.12 7.79
C THR A 52 8.27 1.25 7.34
N THR A 53 7.98 0.14 6.66
CA THR A 53 9.02 -0.77 6.15
C THR A 53 9.89 -0.08 5.10
N ALA A 54 9.28 0.62 4.15
CA ALA A 54 10.00 1.36 3.13
C ALA A 54 10.85 2.49 3.72
N TYR A 55 10.36 3.18 4.77
CA TYR A 55 11.13 4.19 5.49
C TYR A 55 12.37 3.56 6.15
N TYR A 56 12.19 2.56 7.01
CA TYR A 56 13.28 1.96 7.77
C TYR A 56 14.30 1.27 6.88
N PHE A 57 13.86 0.66 5.77
CA PHE A 57 14.78 0.12 4.78
C PHE A 57 15.65 1.22 4.17
N GLN A 58 15.06 2.33 3.72
CA GLN A 58 15.81 3.44 3.11
C GLN A 58 16.73 4.14 4.10
N ALA A 59 16.27 4.36 5.34
CA ALA A 59 17.03 5.04 6.39
C ALA A 59 18.20 4.19 6.89
N ASN A 60 17.99 2.89 7.16
CA ASN A 60 18.98 2.05 7.85
C ASN A 60 19.84 1.21 6.90
N VAL A 61 19.32 0.85 5.72
CA VAL A 61 20.03 0.02 4.75
C VAL A 61 20.46 0.85 3.54
N GLY A 62 19.60 1.78 3.10
CA GLY A 62 19.83 2.60 1.91
C GLY A 62 20.70 3.84 2.13
N ASN A 63 21.04 4.20 3.37
CA ASN A 63 21.71 5.45 3.74
C ASN A 63 21.03 6.70 3.14
N VAL A 64 19.70 6.66 2.98
CA VAL A 64 18.91 7.80 2.50
C VAL A 64 18.54 8.68 3.69
N SER A 65 18.65 9.99 3.56
CA SER A 65 18.30 10.93 4.64
C SER A 65 16.86 10.73 5.12
N SER A 66 16.60 10.88 6.42
CA SER A 66 15.26 10.64 7.01
C SER A 66 14.14 11.43 6.30
N LEU A 67 14.41 12.68 5.89
CA LEU A 67 13.45 13.47 5.12
C LEU A 67 13.11 12.82 3.77
N ASN A 68 14.13 12.40 3.02
CA ASN A 68 13.94 11.74 1.71
C ASN A 68 13.31 10.36 1.88
N SER A 69 13.70 9.59 2.89
CA SER A 69 13.11 8.28 3.21
C SER A 69 11.62 8.39 3.51
N ARG A 70 11.19 9.37 4.32
CA ARG A 70 9.76 9.63 4.59
C ARG A 70 9.00 9.99 3.32
N ARG A 71 9.52 10.93 2.53
CA ARG A 71 8.90 11.35 1.27
C ARG A 71 8.75 10.18 0.30
N ASN A 72 9.84 9.44 0.07
CA ASN A 72 9.86 8.33 -0.87
C ASN A 72 8.93 7.20 -0.41
N ALA A 73 8.94 6.85 0.88
CA ALA A 73 8.06 5.80 1.42
C ALA A 73 6.58 6.15 1.24
N GLY A 74 6.19 7.39 1.52
CA GLY A 74 4.82 7.85 1.29
C GLY A 74 4.43 7.81 -0.20
N MET A 75 5.29 8.34 -1.07
CA MET A 75 5.05 8.34 -2.53
C MET A 75 4.92 6.93 -3.10
N VAL A 76 5.80 6.01 -2.71
CA VAL A 76 5.74 4.60 -3.15
C VAL A 76 4.43 3.96 -2.73
N THR A 77 4.04 4.13 -1.46
CA THR A 77 2.82 3.50 -0.94
C THR A 77 1.56 4.06 -1.58
N ILE A 78 1.44 5.38 -1.73
CA ILE A 78 0.30 6.00 -2.42
C ILE A 78 0.24 5.54 -3.89
N SER A 79 1.39 5.44 -4.56
CA SER A 79 1.46 4.97 -5.95
C SER A 79 1.00 3.52 -6.07
N LEU A 80 1.32 2.67 -5.08
CA LEU A 80 0.86 1.28 -5.04
C LEU A 80 -0.66 1.20 -4.85
N GLY A 81 -1.23 1.96 -3.91
CA GLY A 81 -2.68 2.03 -3.71
C GLY A 81 -3.43 2.51 -4.95
N LEU A 82 -2.95 3.62 -5.56
CA LEU A 82 -3.53 4.13 -6.81
C LEU A 82 -3.41 3.13 -7.97
N SER A 83 -2.27 2.43 -8.08
CA SER A 83 -2.05 1.43 -9.12
C SER A 83 -2.96 0.22 -8.95
N LYS A 84 -3.20 -0.21 -7.71
CA LYS A 84 -4.14 -1.29 -7.37
C LYS A 84 -5.55 -0.92 -7.83
N GLU A 85 -6.05 0.26 -7.44
CA GLU A 85 -7.41 0.69 -7.83
C GLU A 85 -7.55 0.90 -9.35
N MET A 86 -6.51 1.40 -10.02
CA MET A 86 -6.48 1.50 -11.48
C MET A 86 -6.49 0.13 -12.16
N PHE A 87 -5.81 -0.86 -11.57
CA PHE A 87 -5.80 -2.23 -12.05
C PHE A 87 -7.16 -2.91 -11.81
N ASP A 88 -7.75 -2.71 -10.64
CA ASP A 88 -9.07 -3.25 -10.30
C ASP A 88 -10.14 -2.71 -11.25
N ARG A 89 -10.10 -1.42 -11.60
CA ARG A 89 -10.99 -0.84 -12.62
C ARG A 89 -10.91 -1.53 -14.00
N LYS A 90 -9.75 -2.11 -14.37
CA LYS A 90 -9.56 -2.79 -15.66
C LYS A 90 -10.09 -4.22 -15.69
N LYS A 91 -10.38 -4.81 -14.52
CA LYS A 91 -10.91 -6.18 -14.44
C LYS A 91 -12.37 -6.24 -14.90
N PRO A 92 -12.84 -7.36 -15.46
CA PRO A 92 -14.27 -7.57 -15.73
C PRO A 92 -15.08 -7.39 -14.44
N ASN A 93 -16.09 -6.50 -14.46
CA ASN A 93 -16.89 -6.06 -13.30
C ASN A 93 -16.12 -5.32 -12.19
N GLY A 94 -14.85 -4.98 -12.42
CA GLY A 94 -14.00 -4.19 -11.54
C GLY A 94 -14.45 -2.74 -11.39
N PHE A 95 -14.23 -2.16 -10.20
CA PHE A 95 -14.48 -0.74 -9.96
C PHE A 95 -13.28 -0.11 -9.24
N PHE A 96 -13.19 1.21 -9.35
CA PHE A 96 -12.22 2.01 -8.62
C PHE A 96 -12.85 2.46 -7.30
N SER A 97 -12.26 2.07 -6.18
CA SER A 97 -12.74 2.42 -4.84
C SER A 97 -12.00 3.65 -4.30
N TRP A 98 -12.68 4.79 -4.28
CA TRP A 98 -12.17 5.99 -3.61
C TRP A 98 -12.04 5.81 -2.10
N ARG A 99 -12.82 4.88 -1.53
CA ARG A 99 -12.81 4.59 -0.11
C ARG A 99 -11.53 3.83 0.27
N ASP A 100 -11.11 2.88 -0.57
CA ASP A 100 -9.83 2.17 -0.40
C ASP A 100 -8.64 3.10 -0.54
N LEU A 101 -8.64 3.94 -1.59
CA LEU A 101 -7.57 4.92 -1.77
C LEU A 101 -7.48 5.90 -0.59
N THR A 102 -8.64 6.29 -0.02
CA THR A 102 -8.67 7.15 1.18
C THR A 102 -8.08 6.43 2.39
N ALA A 103 -8.43 5.16 2.59
CA ALA A 103 -7.87 4.35 3.67
C ALA A 103 -6.34 4.16 3.52
N ASP A 104 -5.85 4.00 2.29
CA ASP A 104 -4.41 3.95 2.01
C ASP A 104 -3.71 5.25 2.37
N VAL A 105 -4.26 6.40 1.98
CA VAL A 105 -3.71 7.73 2.32
C VAL A 105 -3.72 7.95 3.84
N MET A 106 -4.78 7.52 4.54
CA MET A 106 -4.83 7.58 6.01
C MET A 106 -3.76 6.69 6.65
N GLY A 107 -3.55 5.48 6.14
CA GLY A 107 -2.48 4.58 6.59
C GLY A 107 -1.09 5.18 6.41
N VAL A 108 -0.83 5.80 5.25
CA VAL A 108 0.41 6.53 4.98
C VAL A 108 0.59 7.69 5.96
N GLY A 109 -0.44 8.51 6.16
CA GLY A 109 -0.40 9.62 7.11
C GLY A 109 -0.10 9.17 8.53
N LEU A 110 -0.75 8.10 8.98
CA LEU A 110 -0.52 7.50 10.30
C LEU A 110 0.92 6.98 10.43
N ALA A 111 1.45 6.32 9.41
CA ALA A 111 2.83 5.84 9.41
C ALA A 111 3.83 7.00 9.48
N LEU A 112 3.65 8.06 8.69
CA LEU A 112 4.53 9.22 8.71
C LEU A 112 4.50 9.93 10.06
N PHE A 113 3.32 10.05 10.67
CA PHE A 113 3.16 10.57 12.02
C PHE A 113 3.89 9.69 13.05
N PHE A 114 3.69 8.38 12.99
CA PHE A 114 4.36 7.42 13.87
C PHE A 114 5.89 7.54 13.76
N ILE A 115 6.43 7.52 12.54
CA ILE A 115 7.87 7.68 12.27
C ILE A 115 8.36 8.99 12.86
N GLN A 116 7.66 10.10 12.65
CA GLN A 116 8.06 11.40 13.19
C GLN A 116 8.11 11.42 14.72
N ARG A 117 7.25 10.65 15.40
CA ARG A 117 7.23 10.56 16.87
C ARG A 117 8.29 9.62 17.44
N VAL A 118 8.74 8.64 16.66
CA VAL A 118 9.75 7.67 17.10
C VAL A 118 11.17 8.18 16.81
N GLU A 119 11.34 8.90 15.70
CA GLU A 119 12.66 9.32 15.19
C GLU A 119 12.97 10.81 15.46
N GLY A 120 12.00 11.57 15.96
CA GLY A 120 12.12 12.99 16.29
C GLY A 120 12.37 13.21 17.77
#